data_AF-A0A974NEG8-F1
#
_entry.id   AF-A0A974NEG8-F1
#
_cell.length_a   1.000
_cell.length_b   1.000
_cell.length_c   1.000
_cell.angle_alpha   90.00
_cell.angle_beta   90.00
_cell.angle_gamma   90.00
#
_symmetry.space_group_name_H-M   'P 1'
#
loop_
_entity.id
_entity.type
_entity.pdbx_description
1 polymer ?
#
loop_
_entity_poly.entity_id
_entity_poly.type
_entity_poly.pdbx_seq_one_letter_code
_entity_poly.pdbx_strand_id
1 'polypeptide(L)'
;MSRYILTLLLFIHCIAYSQEEINIIDANIVNKQNLGIPLEICFKQPFTNQLAAKITIVTKDNLTFSRQDIILSFDYQNKTNCLHLNAGVYLLPKRASNELQEQAKNSLKFGNIKSINIKLSRGHGFYYNPENKITEYSKSF
;
A
#
# COMPACT_ATOMS: atom_id res chain seq x y z
N MET A 1 25.75 23.37 53.19
CA MET A 1 26.28 22.32 52.30
C MET A 1 25.28 22.09 51.19
N SER A 2 25.74 22.20 49.93
CA SER A 2 25.01 22.16 48.65
C SER A 2 23.89 21.12 48.58
N ARG A 3 22.64 21.45 48.20
CA ARG A 3 22.16 21.86 46.86
C ARG A 3 22.69 20.99 45.70
N TYR A 4 22.44 19.68 45.73
CA TYR A 4 22.55 18.81 44.54
C TYR A 4 21.45 17.73 44.49
N ILE A 5 20.19 18.11 44.64
CA ILE A 5 19.05 17.24 44.30
C ILE A 5 18.16 18.00 43.32
N LEU A 6 18.71 18.45 42.19
CA LEU A 6 17.88 19.06 41.14
C LEU A 6 18.57 19.15 39.77
N THR A 7 19.28 18.11 39.32
CA THR A 7 19.91 18.17 37.98
C THR A 7 20.09 16.82 37.30
N LEU A 8 19.13 15.89 37.47
CA LEU A 8 19.14 14.65 36.69
C LEU A 8 17.73 14.16 36.29
N LEU A 9 16.83 15.09 35.98
CA LEU A 9 15.50 14.79 35.43
C LEU A 9 15.25 15.51 34.08
N LEU A 10 16.28 16.05 33.44
CA LEU A 10 16.15 16.83 32.19
C LEU A 10 16.61 16.10 30.92
N PHE A 11 17.10 14.86 31.01
CA PHE A 11 17.55 14.08 29.83
C PHE A 11 16.67 12.87 29.50
N ILE A 12 15.43 12.84 29.98
CA ILE A 12 14.40 11.91 29.45
C ILE A 12 13.42 12.64 28.52
N HIS A 13 13.89 13.69 27.84
CA HIS A 13 13.40 13.94 26.49
C HIS A 13 13.92 12.79 25.62
N CYS A 14 13.35 11.60 25.83
CA CYS A 14 13.11 10.68 24.73
C CYS A 14 12.54 11.55 23.63
N ILE A 15 13.35 11.80 22.61
CA ILE A 15 12.88 12.23 21.31
C ILE A 15 11.93 11.10 20.93
N ALA A 16 10.67 11.25 21.30
CA ALA A 16 9.58 10.51 20.73
C ALA A 16 9.62 10.93 19.28
N TYR A 17 10.41 10.22 18.48
CA TYR A 17 10.18 10.15 17.05
C TYR A 17 8.74 9.69 16.94
N SER A 18 7.83 10.65 16.77
CA SER A 18 6.46 10.34 16.41
C SER A 18 6.60 9.52 15.14
N GLN A 19 6.39 8.21 15.24
CA GLN A 19 6.28 7.38 14.06
C GLN A 19 5.06 7.90 13.32
N GLU A 20 5.34 8.75 12.35
CA GLU A 20 4.37 9.42 11.53
C GLU A 20 3.47 8.35 10.91
N GLU A 21 2.16 8.43 11.20
CA GLU A 21 1.23 7.34 10.93
C GLU A 21 1.01 7.16 9.42
N ILE A 22 1.45 6.02 8.89
CA ILE A 22 1.32 5.70 7.47
C ILE A 22 -0.16 5.43 7.17
N ASN A 23 -0.75 6.32 6.37
CA ASN A 23 -2.15 6.29 6.01
C ASN A 23 -2.34 6.42 4.50
N ILE A 24 -3.17 5.56 3.92
CA ILE A 24 -3.61 5.67 2.53
C ILE A 24 -4.80 6.64 2.49
N ILE A 25 -4.74 7.64 1.60
CA ILE A 25 -5.81 8.64 1.44
C ILE A 25 -6.66 8.37 0.20
N ASP A 26 -6.09 7.78 -0.84
CA ASP A 26 -6.84 7.38 -2.02
C ASP A 26 -6.20 6.18 -2.72
N ALA A 27 -7.02 5.41 -3.44
CA ALA A 27 -6.54 4.43 -4.39
C ALA A 27 -7.48 4.33 -5.59
N ASN A 28 -6.92 4.22 -6.79
CA ASN A 28 -7.71 4.12 -8.01
C ASN A 28 -6.97 3.34 -9.11
N ILE A 29 -7.72 2.65 -9.96
CA ILE A 29 -7.18 2.22 -11.25
C ILE A 29 -7.19 3.44 -12.16
N VAL A 30 -6.04 3.84 -12.72
CA VAL A 30 -5.95 5.04 -13.56
C VAL A 30 -5.91 4.66 -15.04
N ASN A 31 -6.47 5.51 -15.89
CA ASN A 31 -6.43 5.30 -17.34
C ASN A 31 -5.12 5.86 -17.91
N LYS A 32 -4.03 5.09 -17.88
CA LYS A 32 -2.77 5.42 -18.59
C LYS A 32 -2.49 4.37 -19.66
N GLN A 33 -2.70 4.74 -20.92
CA GLN A 33 -2.73 3.86 -22.09
C GLN A 33 -1.45 3.03 -22.33
N ASN A 34 -0.32 3.39 -21.70
CA ASN A 34 1.00 2.79 -21.99
C ASN A 34 1.63 1.99 -20.84
N LEU A 35 0.97 1.85 -19.68
CA LEU A 35 1.59 1.28 -18.46
C LEU A 35 0.88 0.02 -17.94
N GLY A 36 0.10 -0.65 -18.79
CA GLY A 36 -0.74 -1.79 -18.38
C GLY A 36 -1.96 -1.34 -17.59
N ILE A 37 -2.23 -2.00 -16.46
CA ILE A 37 -3.34 -1.66 -15.56
C ILE A 37 -2.76 -0.97 -14.31
N PRO A 38 -2.53 0.35 -14.33
CA PRO A 38 -1.93 1.03 -13.19
C PRO A 38 -2.93 1.21 -12.05
N LEU A 39 -2.61 0.63 -10.90
CA LEU A 39 -3.19 0.98 -9.60
C LEU A 39 -2.35 2.12 -9.01
N GLU A 40 -2.98 3.28 -8.83
CA GLU A 40 -2.45 4.40 -8.07
C GLU A 40 -2.87 4.25 -6.60
N ILE A 41 -1.92 4.37 -5.69
CA ILE A 41 -2.14 4.35 -4.24
C ILE A 41 -1.49 5.60 -3.65
N CYS A 42 -2.30 6.52 -3.16
CA CYS A 42 -1.84 7.78 -2.59
C CYS A 42 -1.84 7.71 -1.07
N PHE A 43 -0.74 8.18 -0.49
CA PHE A 43 -0.51 8.23 0.95
C PHE A 43 -0.61 9.66 1.45
N LYS A 44 -0.98 9.83 2.71
CA LYS A 44 -0.98 11.13 3.37
C LYS A 44 0.41 11.78 3.32
N GLN A 45 1.45 10.96 3.51
CA GLN A 45 2.85 11.34 3.46
C GLN A 45 3.71 10.17 2.96
N PRO A 46 4.93 10.43 2.43
CA PRO A 46 5.88 9.39 2.05
C PRO A 46 6.30 8.52 3.24
N PHE A 47 6.81 7.33 2.99
CA PHE A 47 7.30 6.41 4.02
C PHE A 47 8.64 5.77 3.62
N THR A 48 9.52 5.55 4.59
CA THR A 48 10.91 5.15 4.34
C THR A 48 11.10 3.65 4.18
N ASN A 49 10.26 2.86 4.83
CA ASN A 49 10.43 1.42 4.93
C ASN A 49 9.56 0.69 3.92
N GLN A 50 10.02 -0.46 3.45
CA GLN A 50 9.17 -1.37 2.67
C GLN A 50 7.98 -1.83 3.51
N LEU A 51 6.79 -1.86 2.89
CA LEU A 51 5.56 -2.31 3.54
C LEU A 51 5.02 -3.53 2.80
N ALA A 52 4.67 -4.55 3.56
CA ALA A 52 3.94 -5.68 3.00
C ALA A 52 2.46 -5.34 2.87
N ALA A 53 1.87 -5.68 1.73
CA ALA A 53 0.52 -5.29 1.36
C ALA A 53 -0.32 -6.50 0.91
N LYS A 54 -1.56 -6.51 1.38
CA LYS A 54 -2.65 -7.28 0.79
C LYS A 54 -3.53 -6.34 0.00
N ILE A 55 -3.65 -6.60 -1.30
CA ILE A 55 -4.48 -5.84 -2.22
C ILE A 55 -5.56 -6.75 -2.77
N THR A 56 -6.81 -6.32 -2.65
CA THR A 56 -7.97 -6.99 -3.20
C THR A 56 -8.74 -5.99 -4.06
N ILE A 57 -9.03 -6.37 -5.31
CA ILE A 57 -9.84 -5.59 -6.25
C ILE A 57 -11.03 -6.44 -6.65
N VAL A 58 -12.22 -5.87 -6.55
CA VAL A 58 -13.46 -6.46 -7.06
C VAL A 58 -13.93 -5.62 -8.24
N THR A 59 -14.26 -6.28 -9.34
CA THR A 59 -14.75 -5.63 -10.57
C THR A 59 -16.28 -5.64 -10.64
N LYS A 60 -16.88 -4.83 -11.51
CA LYS A 60 -18.34 -4.73 -11.67
C LYS A 60 -18.95 -5.99 -12.31
N ASP A 61 -18.15 -6.74 -13.06
CA ASP A 61 -18.45 -8.10 -13.54
C ASP A 61 -18.19 -9.18 -12.48
N ASN A 62 -18.05 -8.81 -11.20
CA ASN A 62 -17.93 -9.69 -10.03
C ASN A 62 -16.68 -10.59 -10.01
N LEU A 63 -15.61 -10.23 -10.72
CA LEU A 63 -14.32 -10.88 -10.57
C LEU A 63 -13.58 -10.30 -9.37
N THR A 64 -12.86 -11.16 -8.65
CA THR A 64 -12.03 -10.77 -7.51
C THR A 64 -10.58 -11.13 -7.76
N PHE A 65 -9.72 -10.12 -7.70
CA PHE A 65 -8.27 -10.26 -7.82
C PHE A 65 -7.64 -9.91 -6.49
N SER A 66 -6.98 -10.88 -5.85
CA SER A 66 -6.44 -10.71 -4.50
C SER A 66 -5.06 -11.32 -4.36
N ARG A 67 -4.11 -10.53 -3.84
CA ARG A 67 -2.75 -10.97 -3.52
C ARG A 67 -2.30 -10.35 -2.20
N GLN A 68 -1.46 -11.07 -1.47
CA GLN A 68 -0.99 -10.67 -0.15
C GLN A 68 0.54 -10.61 -0.04
N ASP A 69 1.22 -10.88 -1.15
CA ASP A 69 2.67 -10.97 -1.30
C ASP A 69 3.25 -9.76 -2.05
N ILE A 70 2.64 -8.59 -1.84
CA ILE A 70 3.02 -7.34 -2.52
C ILE A 70 3.88 -6.50 -1.59
N ILE A 71 5.04 -6.06 -2.06
CA ILE A 71 5.89 -5.11 -1.35
C ILE A 71 5.74 -3.72 -1.95
N LEU A 72 5.37 -2.76 -1.11
CA LEU A 72 5.31 -1.35 -1.46
C LEU A 72 6.55 -0.65 -0.95
N SER A 73 7.24 0.04 -1.84
CA SER A 73 8.40 0.88 -1.53
C SER A 73 8.20 2.25 -2.15
N PHE A 74 8.46 3.30 -1.38
CA PHE A 74 8.42 4.66 -1.87
C PHE A 74 9.76 5.04 -2.51
N ASP A 75 9.71 5.57 -3.74
CA ASP A 75 10.86 6.23 -4.33
C ASP A 75 10.82 7.71 -3.95
N TYR A 76 11.72 8.11 -3.05
CA TYR A 76 11.84 9.49 -2.57
C TYR A 76 12.22 10.50 -3.65
N GLN A 77 12.75 10.06 -4.78
CA GLN A 77 13.03 10.96 -5.90
C GLN A 77 11.74 11.44 -6.58
N ASN A 78 10.63 10.75 -6.37
CA ASN A 78 9.35 11.11 -6.93
C ASN A 78 8.64 12.11 -6.01
N LYS A 79 8.39 13.33 -6.50
CA LYS A 79 7.79 14.45 -5.72
C LYS A 79 6.32 14.26 -5.33
N THR A 80 5.75 13.10 -5.58
CA THR A 80 4.33 12.80 -5.31
C THR A 80 4.23 11.81 -4.17
N ASN A 81 3.16 11.86 -3.37
CA ASN A 81 2.89 10.87 -2.32
C ASN A 81 2.13 9.65 -2.84
N CYS A 82 2.15 9.41 -4.16
CA CYS A 82 1.42 8.33 -4.81
C CYS A 82 2.36 7.29 -5.42
N LEU A 83 2.05 6.02 -5.20
CA LEU A 83 2.69 4.88 -5.84
C LEU A 83 1.87 4.44 -7.05
N HIS A 84 2.56 4.06 -8.12
CA HIS A 84 1.94 3.43 -9.28
C HIS A 84 2.41 1.97 -9.40
N LEU A 85 1.47 1.04 -9.29
CA LEU A 85 1.71 -0.39 -9.45
C LEU A 85 1.03 -0.89 -10.72
N ASN A 86 1.68 -1.75 -11.49
CA ASN A 86 0.98 -2.46 -12.56
C ASN A 86 0.17 -3.61 -11.96
N ALA A 87 -1.12 -3.39 -11.72
CA ALA A 87 -2.04 -4.35 -11.09
C ALA A 87 -2.09 -5.68 -11.85
N GLY A 88 -1.94 -5.67 -13.18
CA GLY A 88 -1.87 -6.91 -13.96
C GLY A 88 -0.66 -7.77 -13.60
N VAL A 89 0.49 -7.15 -13.30
CA VAL A 89 1.71 -7.87 -12.88
C VAL A 89 1.61 -8.33 -11.42
N TYR A 90 1.09 -7.49 -10.53
CA TYR A 90 1.07 -7.77 -9.10
C TYR A 90 -0.09 -8.66 -8.67
N LEU A 91 -1.25 -8.58 -9.32
CA LEU A 91 -2.45 -9.33 -8.92
C LEU A 91 -2.59 -10.68 -9.63
N LEU A 92 -1.93 -10.88 -10.77
CA LEU A 92 -1.96 -12.16 -11.48
C LEU A 92 -0.71 -13.00 -11.18
N PRO A 93 -0.85 -14.33 -11.02
CA PRO A 93 0.31 -15.21 -10.95
C PRO A 93 1.10 -15.17 -12.26
N LYS A 94 2.45 -15.21 -12.18
CA LYS A 94 3.32 -15.24 -13.38
C LYS A 94 3.03 -16.40 -14.34
N ARG A 95 2.44 -17.49 -13.84
CA ARG A 95 2.07 -18.70 -14.61
C ARG A 95 0.55 -18.79 -14.84
N ALA A 96 -0.17 -17.66 -14.82
CA ALA A 96 -1.57 -17.62 -15.17
C ALA A 96 -1.79 -18.10 -16.62
N SER A 97 -2.88 -18.82 -16.88
CA SER A 97 -3.27 -19.21 -18.24
C SER A 97 -3.51 -17.97 -19.10
N ASN A 98 -3.38 -18.10 -20.42
CA ASN A 98 -3.67 -17.01 -21.36
C ASN A 98 -5.11 -16.50 -21.19
N GLU A 99 -6.05 -17.41 -20.94
CA GLU A 99 -7.46 -17.09 -20.66
C GLU A 99 -7.61 -16.18 -19.43
N LEU A 100 -6.94 -16.51 -18.32
CA LEU A 100 -6.97 -15.71 -17.11
C LEU A 100 -6.30 -14.34 -17.30
N GLN A 101 -5.21 -14.30 -18.07
CA GLN A 101 -4.53 -13.04 -18.40
C GLN A 101 -5.43 -12.12 -19.24
N GLU A 102 -6.10 -12.65 -20.26
CA GLU A 102 -7.03 -11.88 -21.08
C GLU A 102 -8.29 -11.47 -20.30
N GLN A 103 -8.85 -12.35 -19.47
CA GLN A 103 -9.95 -12.01 -18.58
C GLN A 103 -9.58 -10.86 -17.64
N ALA A 104 -8.41 -10.94 -17.01
CA ALA A 104 -7.92 -9.88 -16.14
C ALA A 104 -7.71 -8.56 -16.88
N LYS A 105 -7.11 -8.60 -18.07
CA LYS A 105 -6.92 -7.42 -18.93
C LYS A 105 -8.24 -6.76 -19.32
N ASN A 106 -9.29 -7.55 -19.57
CA ASN A 106 -10.60 -7.05 -19.95
C ASN A 106 -11.41 -6.49 -18.78
N SER A 107 -11.21 -7.03 -17.58
CA SER A 107 -12.01 -6.69 -16.39
C SER A 107 -11.32 -5.67 -15.46
N LEU A 108 -10.01 -5.76 -15.26
CA LEU A 108 -9.24 -4.82 -14.46
C LEU A 108 -8.94 -3.56 -15.27
N LYS A 109 -9.94 -2.71 -15.49
CA LYS A 109 -9.80 -1.44 -16.22
C LYS A 109 -10.54 -0.30 -15.54
N PHE A 110 -10.12 0.92 -15.85
CA PHE A 110 -10.81 2.13 -15.41
C PHE A 110 -12.31 2.04 -15.73
N GLY A 111 -13.16 2.42 -14.77
CA GLY A 111 -14.61 2.37 -14.91
C GLY A 111 -15.26 1.01 -14.65
N ASN A 112 -14.51 -0.10 -14.67
CA ASN A 112 -15.03 -1.46 -14.38
C ASN A 112 -14.70 -1.94 -12.95
N ILE A 113 -14.18 -1.08 -12.09
CA ILE A 113 -13.87 -1.41 -10.70
C ILE A 113 -15.09 -1.14 -9.82
N LYS A 114 -15.40 -2.10 -8.95
CA LYS A 114 -16.48 -2.01 -7.95
C LYS A 114 -15.91 -1.62 -6.58
N SER A 115 -14.80 -2.24 -6.17
CA SER A 115 -14.14 -1.88 -4.92
C SER A 115 -12.65 -2.21 -4.92
N ILE A 116 -11.90 -1.46 -4.11
CA ILE A 116 -10.48 -1.69 -3.81
C ILE A 116 -10.35 -1.78 -2.29
N ASN A 117 -9.68 -2.82 -1.79
CA ASN A 117 -9.27 -2.97 -0.39
C ASN A 117 -7.75 -3.16 -0.35
N ILE A 118 -7.07 -2.39 0.51
CA ILE A 118 -5.62 -2.44 0.70
C ILE A 118 -5.35 -2.54 2.19
N LYS A 119 -4.63 -3.57 2.63
CA LYS A 119 -4.16 -3.73 4.01
C LYS A 119 -2.65 -3.70 4.02
N LEU A 120 -2.08 -2.91 4.93
CA LEU A 120 -0.63 -2.78 5.09
C LEU A 120 -0.20 -3.34 6.44
N SER A 121 0.98 -3.95 6.48
CA SER A 121 1.60 -4.43 7.71
C SER A 121 3.09 -4.14 7.75
N ARG A 122 3.65 -3.96 8.95
CA ARG A 122 5.11 -3.96 9.17
C ARG A 122 5.60 -5.40 9.17
N GLY A 123 6.79 -5.66 8.63
CA GLY A 123 7.37 -6.99 8.77
C GLY A 123 8.61 -7.21 7.95
N HIS A 124 9.48 -8.07 8.48
CA HIS A 124 10.57 -8.70 7.74
C HIS A 124 9.99 -9.88 6.97
N GLY A 125 9.51 -9.64 5.75
CA GLY A 125 8.94 -10.70 4.92
C GLY A 125 8.22 -10.16 3.69
N PHE A 126 7.90 -11.07 2.77
CA PHE A 126 7.27 -10.72 1.50
C PHE A 126 5.74 -10.65 1.56
N TYR A 127 5.12 -10.95 2.71
CA TYR A 127 3.67 -11.15 2.85
C TYR A 127 3.04 -10.26 3.93
N TYR A 128 1.82 -9.83 3.70
CA TYR A 128 0.98 -9.15 4.69
C TYR A 128 0.78 -10.05 5.93
N ASN A 129 1.03 -9.50 7.12
CA ASN A 129 0.77 -10.14 8.39
C ASN A 129 -0.26 -9.33 9.21
N PRO A 130 -1.43 -9.90 9.55
CA PRO A 130 -2.44 -9.21 10.35
C PRO A 130 -1.96 -8.81 11.75
N GLU A 131 -1.03 -9.54 12.36
CA GLU A 131 -0.49 -9.24 13.70
C GLU A 131 0.28 -7.92 13.73
N ASN A 132 0.85 -7.53 12.59
CA ASN A 132 1.63 -6.30 12.44
C ASN A 132 0.92 -5.27 11.55
N LYS A 133 -0.42 -5.31 11.48
CA LYS A 133 -1.22 -4.39 10.66
C LYS A 133 -0.91 -2.93 11.03
N ILE A 134 -0.70 -2.11 10.00
CA ILE A 134 -0.51 -0.66 10.10
C ILE A 134 -1.83 0.05 9.82
N THR A 135 -2.39 -0.18 8.64
CA THR A 135 -3.57 0.52 8.16
C THR A 135 -4.36 -0.36 7.19
N GLU A 136 -5.61 0.01 7.01
CA GLU A 136 -6.50 -0.60 6.02
C GLU A 136 -7.31 0.49 5.33
N TYR A 137 -7.35 0.40 4.02
CA TYR A 137 -8.06 1.31 3.16
C TYR A 137 -9.10 0.52 2.36
N SER A 138 -10.30 1.08 2.24
CA SER A 138 -11.37 0.53 1.42
C SER A 138 -12.07 1.64 0.66
N LYS A 139 -12.28 1.43 -0.64
CA LYS A 139 -13.06 2.31 -1.50
C LYS A 139 -14.02 1.50 -2.34
N SER A 140 -15.27 1.95 -2.39
CA SER A 140 -16.29 1.46 -3.33
C SER A 140 -16.58 2.54 -4.37
N PHE A 141 -16.90 2.14 -5.60
CA PHE A 141 -17.10 3.01 -6.77
C PHE A 141 -18.49 2.86 -7.38
#